data_AF-A0A291QHP3-F1
#
_entry.id   AF-A0A291QHP3-F1
#
_cell.length_a   1.000
_cell.length_b   1.000
_cell.length_c   1.000
_cell.angle_alpha   90.00
_cell.angle_beta   90.00
_cell.angle_gamma   90.00
#
_symmetry.space_group_name_H-M   'P 1'
#
loop_
_entity.id
_entity.type
_entity.pdbx_description
1 polymer ?
#
loop_
_entity_poly.entity_id
_entity_poly.type
_entity_poly.pdbx_seq_one_letter_code
_entity_poly.pdbx_strand_id
1 'polypeptide(L)'
;MRSNLFNVAVDCANAYELARFWSKVVGHPLNDDDFPGESTAVVRLPTGVRLYFAETPEAKERVKAGRAADSADGAHTADGAHTAKNPLHLCLQPDGPRDAEVERLKSVGATVLADRRTPDGKGWVVFQDPEGNEFCVLRSEAEWVAGEVHEKDPRDEADTHDRAEKSLQGGPGM
;
A
#
# COMPACT_ATOMS: atom_id res chain seq x y z
N MET A 1 -28.43 10.06 6.48
CA MET A 1 -28.08 8.72 5.96
C MET A 1 -26.67 8.81 5.37
N ARG A 2 -25.81 7.80 5.55
CA ARG A 2 -24.44 7.77 5.02
C ARG A 2 -24.20 6.45 4.27
N SER A 3 -23.40 6.50 3.21
CA SER A 3 -22.99 5.32 2.43
C SER A 3 -21.75 4.66 3.05
N ASN A 4 -21.63 3.34 2.91
CA ASN A 4 -20.43 2.58 3.29
C ASN A 4 -19.65 2.19 2.03
N LEU A 5 -18.32 2.18 2.11
CA LEU A 5 -17.48 1.61 1.06
C LEU A 5 -17.69 0.09 1.04
N PHE A 6 -18.18 -0.42 -0.09
CA PHE A 6 -18.47 -1.85 -0.24
C PHE A 6 -17.38 -2.57 -1.02
N ASN A 7 -17.06 -2.06 -2.23
CA ASN A 7 -16.04 -2.65 -3.11
C ASN A 7 -15.08 -1.57 -3.62
N VAL A 8 -13.84 -1.99 -3.86
CA VAL A 8 -12.88 -1.32 -4.73
C VAL A 8 -12.71 -2.19 -5.97
N ALA A 9 -13.08 -1.66 -7.13
CA ALA A 9 -12.98 -2.40 -8.39
C ALA A 9 -11.63 -2.15 -9.07
N VAL A 10 -11.05 -3.21 -9.62
CA VAL A 10 -9.82 -3.20 -10.41
C VAL A 10 -10.11 -3.83 -11.76
N ASP A 11 -10.02 -3.02 -12.80
CA ASP A 11 -10.16 -3.48 -14.18
C ASP A 11 -8.88 -4.20 -14.62
N CYS A 12 -9.05 -5.42 -15.14
CA CYS A 12 -7.95 -6.34 -15.39
C CYS A 12 -8.16 -7.18 -16.65
N ALA A 13 -7.10 -7.84 -17.12
CA ALA A 13 -7.12 -8.70 -18.27
C ALA A 13 -7.56 -10.13 -17.90
N ASN A 14 -7.23 -10.58 -16.69
CA ASN A 14 -7.63 -11.89 -16.15
C ASN A 14 -8.03 -11.75 -14.67
N ALA A 15 -9.34 -11.79 -14.39
CA ALA A 15 -9.86 -11.53 -13.05
C ALA A 15 -9.38 -12.57 -12.04
N TYR A 16 -9.43 -13.86 -12.41
CA TYR A 16 -9.07 -14.94 -11.50
C TYR A 16 -7.58 -14.95 -11.14
N GLU A 17 -6.70 -14.83 -12.13
CA GLU A 17 -5.25 -14.83 -11.88
C GLU A 17 -4.81 -13.60 -11.10
N LEU A 18 -5.40 -12.42 -11.39
CA LEU A 18 -5.11 -11.22 -10.63
C LEU A 18 -5.65 -11.32 -9.19
N ALA A 19 -6.84 -11.86 -9.00
CA ALA A 19 -7.38 -12.12 -7.66
C ALA A 19 -6.52 -13.11 -6.87
N ARG A 20 -5.96 -14.16 -7.51
CA ARG A 20 -5.01 -15.09 -6.88
C ARG A 20 -3.73 -14.43 -6.45
N PHE A 21 -3.20 -13.50 -7.25
CA PHE A 21 -2.08 -12.69 -6.84
C PHE A 21 -2.43 -11.84 -5.62
N TRP A 22 -3.54 -11.08 -5.68
CA TRP A 22 -3.96 -10.21 -4.60
C TRP A 22 -4.34 -10.95 -3.32
N SER A 23 -4.86 -12.17 -3.42
CA SER A 23 -5.09 -13.07 -2.29
C SER A 23 -3.81 -13.36 -1.51
N LYS A 24 -2.67 -13.55 -2.20
CA LYS A 24 -1.36 -13.70 -1.55
C LYS A 24 -0.84 -12.38 -0.99
N VAL A 25 -1.11 -11.26 -1.66
CA VAL A 25 -0.74 -9.92 -1.17
C VAL A 25 -1.44 -9.62 0.16
N VAL A 26 -2.76 -9.80 0.25
CA VAL A 26 -3.51 -9.45 1.46
C VAL A 26 -3.67 -10.61 2.45
N GLY A 27 -3.24 -11.82 2.09
CA GLY A 27 -3.31 -12.99 2.98
C GLY A 27 -4.72 -13.56 3.19
N HIS A 28 -5.68 -13.26 2.30
CA HIS A 28 -7.07 -13.72 2.41
C HIS A 28 -7.49 -14.54 1.18
N PRO A 29 -8.29 -15.61 1.35
CA PRO A 29 -8.70 -16.46 0.26
C PRO A 29 -9.63 -15.74 -0.73
N LEU A 30 -9.70 -16.28 -1.95
CA LEU A 30 -10.76 -15.95 -2.91
C LEU A 30 -12.11 -16.46 -2.38
N ASN A 31 -13.21 -16.03 -3.00
CA ASN A 31 -14.47 -16.71 -2.74
C ASN A 31 -14.45 -18.13 -3.29
N ASP A 32 -15.19 -19.02 -2.63
CA ASP A 32 -15.32 -20.42 -3.05
C ASP A 32 -15.93 -20.58 -4.44
N ASP A 33 -16.70 -19.58 -4.90
CA ASP A 33 -17.35 -19.57 -6.21
C ASP A 33 -16.52 -18.89 -7.32
N ASP A 34 -15.32 -18.38 -7.01
CA ASP A 34 -14.45 -17.77 -8.01
C ASP A 34 -13.58 -18.86 -8.68
N PHE A 35 -13.68 -19.01 -10.00
CA PHE A 35 -12.98 -20.06 -10.77
C PHE A 35 -12.24 -19.49 -12.01
N PRO A 36 -11.24 -20.21 -12.55
CA PRO A 36 -10.56 -19.79 -13.78
C PRO A 36 -11.54 -19.60 -14.95
N GLY A 37 -11.43 -18.45 -15.63
CA GLY A 37 -12.23 -18.12 -16.81
C GLY A 37 -13.48 -17.28 -16.51
N GLU A 38 -13.84 -17.08 -15.25
CA GLU A 38 -14.86 -16.11 -14.86
C GLU A 38 -14.38 -14.68 -15.13
N SER A 39 -15.27 -13.83 -15.64
CA SER A 39 -14.94 -12.44 -15.94
C SER A 39 -14.81 -11.57 -14.68
N THR A 40 -15.09 -12.12 -13.51
CA THR A 40 -15.00 -11.42 -12.24
C THR A 40 -14.49 -12.34 -11.14
N ALA A 41 -13.73 -11.81 -10.19
CA ALA A 41 -13.28 -12.54 -9.00
C ALA A 41 -13.14 -11.56 -7.81
N VAL A 42 -13.16 -12.08 -6.57
CA VAL A 42 -13.21 -11.22 -5.39
C VAL A 42 -12.32 -11.76 -4.27
N VAL A 43 -11.62 -10.83 -3.60
CA VAL A 43 -10.99 -11.09 -2.31
C VAL A 43 -11.69 -10.25 -1.25
N ARG A 44 -12.24 -10.88 -0.21
CA ARG A 44 -12.89 -10.19 0.91
C ARG A 44 -11.87 -9.87 1.99
N LEU A 45 -11.81 -8.60 2.39
CA LEU A 45 -10.95 -8.16 3.49
C LEU A 45 -11.69 -8.28 4.83
N PRO A 46 -10.98 -8.44 5.97
CA PRO A 46 -11.58 -8.51 7.30
C PRO A 46 -12.38 -7.25 7.67
N THR A 47 -12.05 -6.12 7.06
CA THR A 47 -12.77 -4.84 7.21
C THR A 47 -14.17 -4.86 6.58
N GLY A 48 -14.51 -5.89 5.80
CA GLY A 48 -15.76 -6.01 5.05
C GLY A 48 -15.71 -5.38 3.64
N VAL A 49 -14.66 -4.61 3.33
CA VAL A 49 -14.39 -4.11 1.97
C VAL A 49 -13.95 -5.26 1.07
N ARG A 50 -14.32 -5.20 -0.21
CA ARG A 50 -13.94 -6.22 -1.19
C ARG A 50 -13.01 -5.64 -2.25
N LEU A 51 -11.92 -6.34 -2.54
CA LEU A 51 -11.19 -6.14 -3.78
C LEU A 51 -11.91 -6.93 -4.87
N TYR A 52 -12.45 -6.21 -5.84
CA TYR A 52 -13.29 -6.76 -6.91
C TYR A 52 -12.53 -6.65 -8.24
N PHE A 53 -12.20 -7.77 -8.85
CA PHE A 53 -11.46 -7.82 -10.11
C PHE A 53 -12.44 -8.07 -11.25
N ALA A 54 -12.42 -7.22 -12.27
CA ALA A 54 -13.33 -7.29 -13.40
C ALA A 54 -12.56 -7.28 -14.72
N GLU A 55 -12.86 -8.22 -15.59
CA GLU A 55 -12.24 -8.25 -16.91
C GLU A 55 -12.79 -7.16 -17.82
N THR A 56 -11.90 -6.35 -18.40
CA THR A 56 -12.29 -5.35 -19.40
C THR A 56 -11.48 -5.49 -20.69
N PRO A 57 -12.07 -5.20 -21.86
CA PRO A 57 -11.33 -5.16 -23.13
C PRO A 57 -10.11 -4.23 -23.05
N GLU A 58 -10.26 -3.06 -22.42
CA GLU A 58 -9.22 -2.05 -22.30
C GLU A 58 -8.03 -2.57 -21.48
N ALA A 59 -8.28 -3.30 -20.39
CA ALA A 59 -7.23 -3.92 -19.60
C ALA A 59 -6.53 -5.06 -20.37
N LYS A 60 -7.26 -5.84 -21.16
CA LYS A 60 -6.67 -6.86 -22.05
C LYS A 60 -5.73 -6.24 -23.07
N GLU A 61 -6.13 -5.14 -23.69
CA GLU A 61 -5.27 -4.43 -24.64
C GLU A 61 -4.05 -3.78 -23.97
N ARG A 62 -4.21 -3.21 -22.76
CA ARG A 62 -3.08 -2.73 -21.94
C ARG A 62 -2.05 -3.81 -21.65
N VAL A 63 -2.46 -4.98 -21.16
CA VAL A 63 -1.55 -6.07 -20.82
C VAL A 63 -0.83 -6.60 -22.07
N LYS A 64 -1.53 -6.71 -23.22
CA LYS A 64 -0.90 -7.07 -24.50
C LYS A 64 0.15 -6.05 -24.93
N ALA A 65 -0.17 -4.75 -24.83
CA ALA A 65 0.75 -3.67 -25.18
C ALA A 65 1.99 -3.65 -24.26
N GLY A 66 1.80 -3.83 -22.94
CA GLY A 66 2.90 -3.91 -21.98
C GLY A 66 3.85 -5.08 -22.26
N ARG A 67 3.33 -6.29 -22.49
CA ARG A 67 4.14 -7.46 -22.85
C ARG A 67 4.92 -7.27 -24.15
N ALA A 68 4.34 -6.56 -25.13
CA ALA A 68 5.02 -6.22 -26.37
C ALA A 68 6.18 -5.23 -26.13
N ALA A 69 6.01 -4.27 -25.22
CA ALA A 69 7.05 -3.31 -24.83
C ALA A 69 8.20 -3.98 -24.05
N ASP A 70 7.88 -4.90 -23.12
CA ASP A 70 8.89 -5.64 -22.35
C ASP A 70 9.76 -6.56 -23.22
N SER A 71 9.24 -6.99 -24.37
CA SER A 71 9.95 -7.85 -25.33
C SER A 71 10.90 -7.07 -26.27
N ALA A 72 10.84 -5.74 -26.27
CA ALA A 72 11.68 -4.88 -27.09
C ALA A 72 12.76 -4.21 -26.23
N ASP A 73 13.90 -4.90 -26.06
CA ASP A 73 15.19 -4.41 -25.53
C ASP A 73 15.16 -3.17 -24.59
N GLY A 74 14.89 -3.41 -23.30
CA GLY A 74 15.73 -2.98 -22.17
C GLY A 74 16.08 -1.49 -21.95
N ALA A 75 15.45 -0.53 -22.61
CA ALA A 75 15.68 0.89 -22.35
C ALA A 75 14.67 1.43 -21.30
N HIS A 76 15.02 1.35 -20.02
CA HIS A 76 14.35 2.14 -18.98
C HIS A 76 14.69 3.63 -19.17
N THR A 77 13.96 4.32 -20.03
CA THR A 77 14.00 5.78 -20.08
C THR A 77 13.22 6.33 -18.88
N ALA A 78 13.92 7.13 -18.07
CA ALA A 78 13.47 7.67 -16.79
C ALA A 78 12.32 8.70 -16.86
N ASP A 79 11.64 8.84 -17.99
CA ASP A 79 10.43 9.65 -18.16
C ASP A 79 9.33 8.78 -18.79
N GLY A 80 8.84 7.83 -18.00
CA GLY A 80 7.85 6.85 -18.44
C GLY A 80 6.50 7.49 -18.71
N ALA A 81 6.11 7.61 -19.98
CA ALA A 81 4.73 7.78 -20.38
C ALA A 81 3.96 6.52 -19.97
N HIS A 82 3.44 6.52 -18.74
CA HIS A 82 2.72 5.38 -18.20
C HIS A 82 1.37 5.24 -18.91
N THR A 83 1.23 4.19 -19.70
CA THR A 83 -0.02 3.75 -20.33
C THR A 83 -1.13 3.65 -19.27
N ALA A 84 -2.15 4.51 -19.41
CA ALA A 84 -3.40 4.57 -18.63
C ALA A 84 -3.34 3.81 -17.29
N LYS A 85 -2.73 4.45 -16.29
CA LYS A 85 -2.71 3.99 -14.90
C LYS A 85 -4.13 3.82 -14.38
N ASN A 86 -4.35 2.86 -13.48
CA ASN A 86 -5.51 2.92 -12.60
C ASN A 86 -5.47 4.30 -11.88
N PRO A 87 -6.47 5.18 -12.04
CA PRO A 87 -6.44 6.51 -11.45
C PRO A 87 -6.56 6.48 -9.91
N LEU A 88 -6.85 5.31 -9.35
CA LEU A 88 -6.92 5.09 -7.90
C LEU A 88 -5.55 4.72 -7.33
N HIS A 89 -5.18 5.40 -6.25
CA HIS A 89 -4.01 5.07 -5.46
C HIS A 89 -4.39 4.10 -4.32
N LEU A 90 -3.93 2.86 -4.39
CA LEU A 90 -4.17 1.85 -3.36
C LEU A 90 -2.96 1.77 -2.41
N CYS A 91 -3.20 1.97 -1.11
CA CYS A 91 -2.17 1.89 -0.08
C CYS A 91 -2.40 0.69 0.83
N LEU A 92 -1.35 -0.09 1.06
CA LEU A 92 -1.29 -1.17 2.03
C LEU A 92 -0.50 -0.71 3.25
N GLN A 93 -1.04 -1.01 4.42
CA GLN A 93 -0.35 -0.86 5.69
C GLN A 93 -0.05 -2.26 6.23
N PRO A 94 1.22 -2.65 6.39
CA PRO A 94 1.55 -3.95 6.96
C PRO A 94 1.33 -3.98 8.48
N ASP A 95 1.03 -5.16 9.02
CA ASP A 95 0.95 -5.40 10.47
C ASP A 95 2.34 -5.55 11.13
N GLY A 96 3.38 -5.76 10.31
CA GLY A 96 4.77 -5.89 10.74
C GLY A 96 5.70 -4.88 10.06
N PRO A 97 7.03 -4.97 10.27
CA PRO A 97 7.99 -4.04 9.68
C PRO A 97 7.82 -3.92 8.17
N ARG A 98 7.80 -2.70 7.65
CA ARG A 98 7.60 -2.44 6.22
C ARG A 98 8.62 -3.18 5.35
N ASP A 99 9.85 -3.28 5.82
CA ASP A 99 10.93 -3.93 5.06
C ASP A 99 10.72 -5.44 4.91
N ALA A 100 10.14 -6.09 5.93
CA ALA A 100 9.76 -7.49 5.84
C ALA A 100 8.63 -7.70 4.83
N GLU A 101 7.66 -6.77 4.80
CA GLU A 101 6.58 -6.80 3.82
C GLU A 101 7.07 -6.58 2.39
N VAL A 102 8.01 -5.65 2.19
CA VAL A 102 8.64 -5.40 0.88
C VAL A 102 9.27 -6.69 0.33
N GLU A 103 10.03 -7.42 1.14
CA GLU A 103 10.65 -8.68 0.72
C GLU A 103 9.61 -9.78 0.47
N ARG A 104 8.57 -9.85 1.31
CA ARG A 104 7.47 -10.81 1.11
C ARG A 104 6.74 -10.54 -0.21
N LEU A 105 6.43 -9.27 -0.51
CA LEU A 105 5.70 -8.89 -1.73
C LEU A 105 6.49 -9.20 -3.01
N LYS A 106 7.81 -8.97 -2.99
CA LYS A 106 8.69 -9.43 -4.08
C LYS A 106 8.59 -10.95 -4.28
N SER A 107 8.59 -11.72 -3.19
CA SER A 107 8.53 -13.20 -3.27
C SER A 107 7.22 -13.74 -3.86
N VAL A 108 6.11 -13.00 -3.75
CA VAL A 108 4.81 -13.40 -4.33
C VAL A 108 4.59 -12.88 -5.75
N GLY A 109 5.57 -12.16 -6.32
CA GLY A 109 5.59 -11.71 -7.72
C GLY A 109 5.27 -10.23 -7.93
N ALA A 110 5.24 -9.42 -6.88
CA ALA A 110 5.11 -7.97 -7.03
C ALA A 110 6.45 -7.34 -7.46
N THR A 111 6.40 -6.37 -8.37
CA THR A 111 7.61 -5.68 -8.87
C THR A 111 7.77 -4.34 -8.19
N VAL A 112 8.94 -4.04 -7.60
CA VAL A 112 9.21 -2.69 -7.08
C VAL A 112 9.43 -1.74 -8.24
N LEU A 113 8.66 -0.65 -8.29
CA LEU A 113 8.89 0.44 -9.25
C LEU A 113 9.77 1.54 -8.70
N ALA A 114 9.50 1.94 -7.47
CA ALA A 114 10.18 3.07 -6.87
C ALA A 114 10.17 2.95 -5.36
N ASP A 115 11.35 3.15 -4.79
CA ASP A 115 11.49 3.37 -3.36
C ASP A 115 11.42 4.87 -3.09
N ARG A 116 10.37 5.31 -2.39
CA ARG A 116 10.14 6.72 -2.03
C ARG A 116 10.28 6.93 -0.52
N ARG A 117 10.95 6.00 0.17
CA ARG A 117 11.26 6.16 1.59
C ARG A 117 12.26 7.29 1.80
N THR A 118 12.06 8.07 2.84
CA THR A 118 12.97 9.15 3.26
C THR A 118 13.85 8.69 4.42
N PRO A 119 15.01 9.33 4.67
CA PRO A 119 15.92 8.92 5.75
C PRO A 119 15.32 8.96 7.16
N ASP A 120 14.28 9.78 7.37
CA ASP A 120 13.48 9.85 8.61
C ASP A 120 12.44 8.72 8.72
N GLY A 121 12.47 7.74 7.82
CA GLY A 121 11.57 6.59 7.78
C GLY A 121 10.19 6.87 7.18
N LYS A 122 9.84 8.13 6.85
CA LYS A 122 8.58 8.49 6.18
C LYS A 122 8.59 7.98 4.71
N GLY A 123 7.51 8.26 3.98
CA GLY A 123 7.35 7.82 2.59
C GLY A 123 6.83 6.38 2.45
N TRP A 124 6.97 5.82 1.24
CA TRP A 124 6.39 4.53 0.84
C TRP A 124 7.23 3.83 -0.24
N VAL A 125 6.96 2.55 -0.47
CA VAL A 125 7.50 1.81 -1.61
C VAL A 125 6.38 1.57 -2.62
N VAL A 126 6.61 1.91 -3.89
CA VAL A 126 5.66 1.72 -4.99
C VAL A 126 5.94 0.36 -5.64
N PHE A 127 4.92 -0.47 -5.73
CA PHE A 127 4.92 -1.75 -6.40
C PHE A 127 3.99 -1.75 -7.62
N GLN A 128 4.23 -2.71 -8.52
CA GLN A 128 3.28 -3.16 -9.54
C GLN A 128 2.86 -4.61 -9.29
N ASP A 129 1.59 -4.87 -9.56
CA ASP A 129 1.07 -6.23 -9.73
C ASP A 129 1.41 -6.80 -11.13
N PRO A 130 1.11 -8.09 -11.41
CA PRO A 130 1.44 -8.73 -12.69
C PRO A 130 0.78 -8.12 -13.93
N GLU A 131 -0.21 -7.25 -13.77
CA GLU A 131 -0.87 -6.54 -14.87
C GLU A 131 -0.46 -5.05 -14.95
N GLY A 132 0.54 -4.67 -14.15
CA GLY A 132 1.10 -3.32 -14.12
C GLY A 132 0.27 -2.32 -13.33
N ASN A 133 -0.71 -2.75 -12.53
CA ASN A 133 -1.42 -1.82 -11.63
C ASN A 133 -0.51 -1.45 -10.45
N GLU A 134 -0.44 -0.16 -10.14
CA GLU A 134 0.43 0.36 -9.08
C GLU A 134 -0.28 0.33 -7.71
N PHE A 135 0.47 -0.03 -6.67
CA PHE A 135 0.03 0.09 -5.28
C PHE A 135 1.22 0.45 -4.38
N CYS A 136 0.94 1.03 -3.22
CA CYS A 136 1.97 1.53 -2.31
C CYS A 136 1.97 0.75 -0.99
N VAL A 137 3.16 0.53 -0.45
CA VAL A 137 3.35 -0.05 0.89
C VAL A 137 3.84 1.04 1.82
N LEU A 138 3.02 1.34 2.83
CA LEU A 138 3.27 2.35 3.84
C LEU A 138 4.01 1.73 5.05
N ARG A 139 4.38 2.59 6.00
CA ARG A 139 4.80 2.14 7.33
C ARG A 139 3.65 1.44 8.05
N SER A 140 3.96 0.42 8.82
CA SER A 140 3.04 -0.17 9.80
C SER A 140 2.63 0.83 10.86
N GLU A 141 1.52 0.55 11.55
CA GLU A 141 1.06 1.34 12.69
C GLU A 141 2.15 1.43 13.78
N ALA A 142 2.85 0.33 14.06
CA ALA A 142 3.92 0.30 15.04
C ALA A 142 5.10 1.22 14.67
N GLU A 143 5.47 1.27 13.38
CA GLU A 143 6.51 2.18 12.88
C GLU A 143 6.06 3.65 12.86
N TRP A 144 4.76 3.91 12.69
CA TRP A 144 4.20 5.25 12.87
C TRP A 144 4.34 5.71 14.31
N VAL A 145 3.82 4.93 15.26
CA VAL A 145 3.85 5.24 16.69
C VAL A 145 5.30 5.42 17.17
N ALA A 146 6.21 4.51 16.82
CA ALA A 146 7.63 4.60 17.21
C ALA A 146 8.33 5.88 16.71
N GLY A 147 7.93 6.39 15.54
CA GLY A 147 8.43 7.63 14.96
C GLY A 147 7.91 8.87 15.69
N GLU A 148 6.65 8.87 16.13
CA GLU A 148 6.07 9.98 16.91
C GLU A 148 6.73 10.14 18.28
N VAL A 149 7.14 9.05 18.93
CA VAL A 149 7.85 9.13 20.23
C VAL A 149 9.25 9.77 20.10
N HIS A 150 9.84 9.77 18.90
CA HIS A 150 11.10 10.45 18.60
C HIS A 150 10.90 11.90 18.16
N GLU A 151 9.75 12.24 17.58
CA GLU A 151 9.38 13.60 17.20
C GLU A 151 8.72 14.30 18.40
N LYS A 152 9.49 14.49 19.49
CA LYS A 152 9.06 15.41 20.56
C LYS A 152 8.98 16.82 20.00
N ASP A 153 7.84 17.48 20.21
CA ASP A 153 7.72 18.91 19.93
C ASP A 153 8.70 19.68 20.83
N PRO A 154 9.53 20.60 20.30
CA PRO A 154 10.40 21.46 21.10
C PRO A 154 9.64 22.24 22.20
N ARG A 155 8.32 22.40 22.05
CA ARG A 155 7.43 23.06 23.03
C ARG A 155 7.08 22.16 24.22
N ASP A 156 7.12 20.84 24.08
CA ASP A 156 6.82 19.91 25.17
C ASP A 156 7.95 19.85 26.21
N GLU A 157 9.19 20.16 25.84
CA GLU A 157 10.31 20.23 26.79
C GLU A 157 10.33 21.53 27.61
N ALA A 158 9.81 22.63 27.05
CA ALA A 158 9.71 23.91 27.75
C ALA A 158 8.77 23.84 28.96
N ASP A 159 7.71 23.03 28.89
CA ASP A 159 6.71 22.87 29.95
C ASP A 159 7.22 22.01 31.13
N THR A 160 8.24 21.17 30.89
CA THR A 160 8.86 20.36 31.95
C THR A 160 9.84 21.16 32.83
N HIS A 161 10.52 22.16 32.26
CA HIS A 161 11.39 23.07 33.02
C HIS A 161 10.59 24.04 33.91
N ASP A 162 9.47 24.62 33.43
CA ASP A 162 8.66 25.57 34.22
C ASP A 162 7.99 24.91 35.45
N ARG A 163 7.68 23.62 35.36
CA ARG A 163 7.06 22.85 36.46
C ARG A 163 8.06 22.46 37.55
N ALA A 164 9.34 22.27 37.20
CA ALA A 164 10.41 21.98 38.15
C ALA A 164 10.81 23.24 38.96
N GLU A 165 10.84 24.41 38.31
CA GLU A 165 11.16 25.68 38.99
C GLU A 165 10.06 26.12 39.97
N LYS A 166 8.78 25.94 39.62
CA LYS A 166 7.65 26.25 40.52
C LYS A 166 7.52 25.33 41.73
N SER A 167 8.08 24.12 41.70
CA SER A 167 8.02 23.19 42.84
C SER A 167 9.07 23.49 43.92
N LEU A 168 10.17 24.17 43.57
CA LEU A 168 11.24 24.53 44.51
C LEU A 168 10.95 25.81 45.32
N GLN A 169 9.94 26.59 44.95
CA GLN A 169 9.55 27.84 45.64
C GLN A 169 8.40 27.68 46.64
N GLY A 170 7.89 26.45 46.82
CA GLY A 170 6.82 26.12 47.77
C GLY A 170 7.31 25.40 49.02
N GLY A 171 8.32 25.92 49.72
CA GLY A 171 8.71 25.45 51.06
C GLY A 171 8.02 26.27 52.17
N PRO A 172 7.54 25.66 53.27
CA PRO A 172 6.64 26.32 54.22
C PRO A 172 7.41 27.25 55.17
N GLY A 173 7.03 28.53 55.18
CA GLY A 173 7.55 29.54 56.10
C GLY A 173 6.52 29.90 57.17
N MET A 174 6.89 29.57 58.40
CA MET A 174 6.29 29.73 59.74
C MET A 174 5.37 30.94 60.00
#